data_AF-A0A956CTV6-F1
#
_entry.id   AF-A0A956CTV6-F1
#
_cell.length_a   1.000
_cell.length_b   1.000
_cell.length_c   1.000
_cell.angle_alpha   90.00
_cell.angle_beta   90.00
_cell.angle_gamma   90.00
#
_symmetry.space_group_name_H-M   'P 1'
#
loop_
_entity.id
_entity.type
_entity.pdbx_description
1 polymer ?
#
loop_
_entity_poly.entity_id
_entity_poly.type
_entity_poly.pdbx_seq_one_letter_code
_entity_poly.pdbx_strand_id
1 'polypeptide(L)'
;MARTRKIADTSSRRGHPEAIAKRRAARALNRLFSEASRGDEKIDGRTLKRKRRLIKELAEGGKDGQPLKALEVLTRANELLSLGETLVSLRRLKPKLPPAPSLDDASAVAVILDAQASYDFDARAWKLVGVNVERLSAPAATKAETGAGGPRRARKQAATKKVVSKTRHRRV
;
A
#
# COMPACT_ATOMS: atom_id res chain seq x y z
N MET A 1 0.44 77.82 -8.43
CA MET A 1 1.34 76.64 -8.27
C MET A 1 0.48 75.40 -8.01
N ALA A 2 0.02 74.70 -9.06
CA ALA A 2 -0.82 73.50 -8.93
C ALA A 2 -0.02 72.24 -9.30
N ARG A 3 0.19 71.33 -8.33
CA ARG A 3 0.88 70.06 -8.55
C ARG A 3 -0.11 69.00 -9.05
N THR A 4 0.02 68.62 -10.32
CA THR A 4 -0.65 67.46 -10.91
C THR A 4 -0.18 66.17 -10.25
N ARG A 5 -1.07 65.46 -9.56
CA ARG A 5 -0.81 64.11 -9.05
C ARG A 5 -0.84 63.12 -10.22
N LYS A 6 0.32 62.53 -10.52
CA LYS A 6 0.44 61.38 -11.43
C LYS A 6 -0.32 60.20 -10.83
N ILE A 7 -1.38 59.76 -11.50
CA ILE A 7 -2.09 58.52 -11.15
C ILE A 7 -1.14 57.38 -11.52
N ALA A 8 -0.59 56.71 -10.51
CA ALA A 8 0.26 55.55 -10.70
C ALA A 8 -0.59 54.40 -11.25
N ASP A 9 -0.23 53.94 -12.45
CA ASP A 9 -0.78 52.73 -13.05
C ASP A 9 -0.48 51.55 -12.11
N THR A 10 -1.54 50.96 -11.55
CA THR A 10 -1.46 49.83 -10.64
C THR A 10 -1.43 48.53 -11.45
N SER A 11 -0.43 48.39 -12.32
CA SER A 11 -0.11 47.11 -12.97
C SER A 11 0.44 46.15 -11.91
N SER A 12 -0.50 45.47 -11.27
CA SER A 12 -0.35 44.43 -10.27
C SER A 12 0.92 43.57 -10.41
N ARG A 13 1.83 43.66 -9.44
CA ARG A 13 2.89 42.65 -9.19
C ARG A 13 2.35 41.31 -8.67
N ARG A 14 1.03 41.16 -8.52
CA ARG A 14 0.38 39.88 -8.23
C ARG A 14 0.12 39.22 -9.58
N GLY A 15 0.73 38.07 -9.80
CA GLY A 15 0.80 37.40 -11.10
C GLY A 15 -0.53 37.29 -11.83
N HIS A 16 -0.45 37.18 -13.16
CA HIS A 16 -1.58 37.17 -14.10
C HIS A 16 -2.82 36.45 -13.52
N PRO A 17 -4.03 37.02 -13.60
CA PRO A 17 -5.23 36.48 -12.97
C PRO A 17 -5.50 35.03 -13.37
N GLU A 18 -5.18 34.69 -14.62
CA GLU A 18 -5.25 33.33 -15.16
C GLU A 18 -4.28 32.36 -14.45
N ALA A 19 -3.06 32.79 -14.13
CA ALA A 19 -2.09 31.95 -13.42
C ALA A 19 -2.53 31.70 -11.96
N ILE A 20 -3.18 32.67 -11.34
CA ILE A 20 -3.78 32.50 -10.00
C ILE A 20 -4.95 31.51 -10.07
N ALA A 21 -5.81 31.61 -11.08
CA ALA A 21 -6.92 30.70 -11.30
C ALA A 21 -6.42 29.26 -11.54
N LYS A 22 -5.41 29.07 -12.39
CA LYS A 22 -4.77 27.75 -12.63
C LYS A 22 -4.18 27.17 -11.35
N ARG A 23 -3.48 27.97 -10.54
CA ARG A 23 -2.95 27.52 -9.23
C ARG A 23 -4.05 27.16 -8.25
N ARG A 24 -5.14 27.93 -8.21
CA ARG A 24 -6.30 27.65 -7.35
C ARG A 24 -7.00 26.36 -7.77
N ALA A 25 -7.21 26.16 -9.06
CA ALA A 25 -7.79 24.95 -9.63
C ALA A 25 -6.91 23.72 -9.36
N ALA A 26 -5.59 23.80 -9.60
CA ALA A 26 -4.67 22.71 -9.31
C ALA A 26 -4.64 22.34 -7.82
N ARG A 27 -4.67 23.33 -6.91
CA ARG A 27 -4.75 23.08 -5.47
C ARG A 27 -6.08 22.44 -5.08
N ALA A 28 -7.20 22.90 -5.63
CA ALA A 28 -8.52 22.32 -5.38
C ALA A 28 -8.62 20.88 -5.90
N LEU A 29 -8.11 20.61 -7.09
CA LEU A 29 -8.06 19.27 -7.68
C LEU A 29 -7.19 18.32 -6.85
N ASN A 30 -5.96 18.73 -6.51
CA ASN A 30 -5.07 17.93 -5.68
C ASN A 30 -5.67 17.69 -4.28
N ARG A 31 -6.41 18.67 -3.76
CA ARG A 31 -7.15 18.52 -2.52
C ARG A 31 -8.27 17.50 -2.64
N LEU A 32 -9.08 17.53 -3.70
CA LEU A 32 -10.14 16.55 -3.95
C LEU A 32 -9.59 15.13 -4.07
N PHE A 33 -8.51 14.92 -4.81
CA PHE A 33 -7.89 13.59 -4.94
C PHE A 33 -7.13 13.15 -3.69
N SER A 34 -6.60 14.10 -2.90
CA SER A 34 -6.00 13.81 -1.60
C SER A 34 -7.03 13.56 -0.50
N GLU A 35 -8.20 14.20 -0.54
CA GLU A 35 -9.32 14.00 0.38
C GLU A 35 -10.08 12.71 0.02
N ALA A 36 -10.27 12.40 -1.27
CA ALA A 36 -10.83 11.12 -1.69
C ALA A 36 -9.91 9.91 -1.40
N SER A 37 -8.59 10.12 -1.36
CA SER A 37 -7.63 9.09 -0.91
C SER A 37 -7.50 9.03 0.62
N ARG A 38 -8.02 10.02 1.33
CA ARG A 38 -8.09 10.04 2.78
C ARG A 38 -9.48 9.55 3.17
N GLY A 39 -9.58 8.26 3.44
CA GLY A 39 -10.55 7.74 4.42
C GLY A 39 -10.32 8.30 5.84
N ASP A 40 -9.62 9.43 5.99
CA ASP A 40 -9.54 10.20 7.22
C ASP A 40 -10.77 11.12 7.28
N GLU A 41 -11.94 10.53 7.54
CA GLU A 41 -12.86 11.18 8.48
C GLU A 41 -12.01 11.66 9.65
N LYS A 42 -12.08 12.93 10.06
CA LYS A 42 -11.27 13.52 11.14
C LYS A 42 -11.08 12.54 12.30
N ILE A 43 -10.00 11.75 12.25
CA ILE A 43 -9.78 10.69 13.22
C ILE A 43 -9.42 11.40 14.52
N ASP A 44 -10.16 11.10 15.59
CA ASP A 44 -9.87 11.64 16.93
C ASP A 44 -8.39 11.46 17.27
N GLY A 45 -7.78 12.44 17.94
CA GLY A 45 -6.35 12.42 18.31
C GLY A 45 -5.96 11.18 19.10
N ARG A 46 -6.88 10.62 19.91
CA ARG A 46 -6.66 9.36 20.62
C ARG A 46 -6.59 8.17 19.66
N THR A 47 -7.48 8.14 18.67
CA THR A 47 -7.51 7.09 17.63
C THR A 47 -6.29 7.18 16.72
N LEU A 48 -5.83 8.40 16.37
CA LEU A 48 -4.56 8.59 15.66
C LEU A 48 -3.36 8.09 16.47
N LYS A 49 -3.33 8.35 17.79
CA LYS A 49 -2.28 7.82 18.67
C LYS A 49 -2.30 6.29 18.72
N ARG A 50 -3.48 5.68 18.83
CA ARG A 50 -3.66 4.21 18.79
C ARG A 50 -3.17 3.64 17.45
N LYS A 51 -3.62 4.21 16.33
CA LYS A 51 -3.23 3.82 14.97
C LYS A 51 -1.71 3.83 14.80
N ARG A 52 -1.05 4.93 15.18
CA ARG A 52 0.41 5.06 15.14
C ARG A 52 1.13 4.02 16.01
N ARG A 53 0.62 3.76 17.22
CA ARG A 53 1.16 2.73 18.12
C ARG A 53 1.09 1.34 17.48
N LEU A 54 -0.08 0.97 16.94
CA LEU A 54 -0.29 -0.34 16.30
C LEU A 54 0.62 -0.54 15.08
N ILE A 55 0.77 0.49 14.25
CA ILE A 55 1.70 0.49 13.11
C ILE A 55 3.13 0.24 13.59
N LYS A 56 3.55 0.92 14.67
CA LYS A 56 4.89 0.76 15.25
C LYS A 56 5.09 -0.68 15.76
N GLU A 57 4.16 -1.19 16.56
CA GLU A 57 4.25 -2.55 17.12
C GLU A 57 4.32 -3.62 16.01
N LEU A 58 3.51 -3.49 14.94
CA LEU A 58 3.55 -4.40 13.80
C LEU A 58 4.87 -4.32 13.02
N ALA A 59 5.38 -3.11 12.78
CA ALA A 59 6.64 -2.90 12.06
C ALA A 59 7.84 -3.45 12.85
N GLU A 60 7.87 -3.20 14.16
CA GLU A 60 8.94 -3.70 15.04
C GLU A 60 8.83 -5.20 15.29
N GLY A 61 7.61 -5.75 15.16
CA GLY A 61 7.31 -7.14 15.46
C GLY A 61 7.27 -7.43 16.94
N GLY A 62 7.02 -6.40 17.76
CA GLY A 62 7.04 -6.55 19.20
C GLY A 62 6.22 -5.49 19.95
N LYS A 63 5.90 -5.80 21.19
CA LYS A 63 5.31 -4.88 22.16
C LYS A 63 6.04 -5.07 23.49
N ASP A 64 6.43 -3.98 24.12
CA ASP A 64 7.10 -3.98 25.43
C ASP A 64 8.33 -4.91 25.48
N GLY A 65 9.09 -4.99 24.37
CA GLY A 65 10.28 -5.84 24.24
C GLY A 65 10.00 -7.32 23.96
N GLN A 66 8.74 -7.74 23.88
CA GLN A 66 8.34 -9.11 23.57
C GLN A 66 7.89 -9.25 22.11
N PRO A 67 8.21 -10.36 21.42
CA PRO A 67 7.76 -10.60 20.06
C PRO A 67 6.25 -10.80 20.00
N LEU A 68 5.62 -10.35 18.91
CA LEU A 68 4.17 -10.50 18.75
C LEU A 68 3.80 -11.96 18.46
N LYS A 69 2.82 -12.46 19.21
CA LYS A 69 2.17 -13.75 18.91
C LYS A 69 1.27 -13.63 17.68
N ALA A 70 0.98 -14.75 17.03
CA ALA A 70 0.15 -14.79 15.81
C ALA A 70 -1.24 -14.16 16.02
N LEU A 71 -1.91 -14.49 17.12
CA LEU A 71 -3.20 -13.90 17.45
C LEU A 71 -3.11 -12.37 17.58
N GLU A 72 -2.08 -11.86 18.23
CA GLU A 72 -1.95 -10.42 18.42
C GLU A 72 -1.58 -9.68 17.12
N VAL A 73 -0.83 -10.33 16.22
CA VAL A 73 -0.60 -9.80 14.87
C VAL A 73 -1.92 -9.66 14.12
N LEU A 74 -2.77 -10.69 14.17
CA LEU A 74 -4.10 -10.67 13.55
C LEU A 74 -4.98 -9.58 14.17
N THR A 75 -5.03 -9.47 15.50
CA THR A 75 -5.79 -8.42 16.19
C THR A 75 -5.34 -7.03 15.76
N ARG A 76 -4.03 -6.74 15.76
CA ARG A 76 -3.50 -5.43 15.34
C ARG A 76 -3.79 -5.13 13.87
N ALA A 77 -3.62 -6.12 13.00
CA ALA A 77 -3.90 -5.96 11.57
C ALA A 77 -5.39 -5.69 11.33
N ASN A 78 -6.28 -6.44 11.99
CA ASN A 78 -7.71 -6.24 11.92
C ASN A 78 -8.11 -4.84 12.39
N GLU A 79 -7.60 -4.39 13.54
CA GLU A 79 -7.84 -3.03 14.04
C GLU A 79 -7.39 -1.96 13.05
N LEU A 80 -6.21 -2.10 12.45
CA LEU A 80 -5.71 -1.12 11.48
C LEU A 80 -6.57 -1.07 10.21
N LEU A 81 -6.99 -2.23 9.71
CA LEU A 81 -7.91 -2.31 8.56
C LEU A 81 -9.25 -1.64 8.87
N SER A 82 -9.78 -1.83 10.09
CA SER A 82 -11.00 -1.13 10.55
C SER A 82 -10.79 0.38 10.71
N LEU A 83 -9.56 0.84 11.00
CA LEU A 83 -9.17 2.25 11.03
C LEU A 83 -8.81 2.84 9.65
N GLY A 84 -9.20 2.16 8.57
CA GLY A 84 -9.03 2.62 7.20
C GLY A 84 -7.62 2.41 6.63
N GLU A 85 -6.73 1.67 7.31
CA GLU A 85 -5.49 1.24 6.66
C GLU A 85 -5.76 0.24 5.54
N THR A 86 -4.86 0.22 4.56
CA THR A 86 -4.93 -0.72 3.45
C THR A 86 -3.96 -1.87 3.67
N LEU A 87 -4.31 -3.06 3.16
CA LEU A 87 -3.39 -4.21 3.18
C LEU A 87 -2.04 -3.89 2.51
N VAL A 88 -2.04 -3.04 1.49
CA VAL A 88 -0.82 -2.58 0.81
C VAL A 88 0.05 -1.75 1.74
N SER A 89 -0.54 -0.81 2.49
CA SER A 89 0.17 -0.02 3.51
C SER A 89 0.79 -0.93 4.56
N LEU A 90 0.04 -1.90 5.08
CA LEU A 90 0.52 -2.83 6.09
C LEU A 90 1.67 -3.70 5.59
N ARG A 91 1.60 -4.21 4.36
CA ARG A 91 2.69 -5.00 3.74
C ARG A 91 3.96 -4.18 3.54
N ARG A 92 3.86 -2.88 3.26
CA ARG A 92 5.02 -1.99 3.12
C ARG A 92 5.81 -1.83 4.42
N LEU A 93 5.17 -2.03 5.58
CA LEU A 93 5.84 -2.00 6.88
C LEU A 93 6.81 -3.19 7.06
N LYS A 94 6.69 -4.24 6.24
CA LYS A 94 7.45 -5.50 6.37
C LYS A 94 7.39 -6.02 7.82
N PRO A 95 6.17 -6.27 8.35
CA PRO A 95 6.03 -6.69 9.74
C PRO A 95 6.83 -7.98 9.98
N LYS A 96 7.46 -8.10 11.16
CA LYS A 96 8.06 -9.38 11.56
C LYS A 96 6.94 -10.28 12.02
N LEU A 97 6.52 -11.16 11.13
CA LEU A 97 5.43 -12.10 11.37
C LEU A 97 6.00 -13.39 11.98
N PRO A 98 5.25 -14.06 12.87
CA PRO A 98 5.57 -15.42 13.24
C PRO A 98 5.49 -16.33 11.98
N PRO A 99 6.22 -17.45 11.97
CA PRO A 99 6.17 -18.39 10.85
C PRO A 99 4.73 -18.87 10.63
N ALA A 100 4.32 -18.89 9.35
CA ALA A 100 3.00 -19.39 8.99
C ALA A 100 2.92 -20.91 9.24
N PRO A 101 1.79 -21.42 9.74
CA PRO A 101 1.58 -22.85 9.90
C PRO A 101 1.49 -23.55 8.53
N SER A 102 1.82 -24.85 8.50
CA SER A 102 1.54 -25.67 7.32
C SER A 102 0.04 -25.85 7.16
N LEU A 103 -0.49 -25.53 5.97
CA LEU A 103 -1.91 -25.69 5.66
C LEU A 103 -2.29 -27.12 5.25
N ASP A 104 -1.31 -28.02 5.15
CA ASP A 104 -1.53 -29.45 4.90
C ASP A 104 -1.90 -30.21 6.18
N ASP A 105 -1.63 -29.63 7.35
CA ASP A 105 -2.03 -30.19 8.64
C ASP A 105 -3.50 -29.84 8.94
N ALA A 106 -4.34 -30.87 8.95
CA ALA A 106 -5.77 -30.74 9.26
C ALA A 106 -6.01 -30.14 10.67
N SER A 107 -5.12 -30.41 11.63
CA SER A 107 -5.22 -29.85 12.98
C SER A 107 -5.02 -28.33 12.96
N ALA A 108 -4.03 -27.87 12.19
CA ALA A 108 -3.73 -26.45 12.04
C ALA A 108 -4.87 -25.72 11.32
N VAL A 109 -5.45 -26.34 10.28
CA VAL A 109 -6.62 -25.78 9.58
C VAL A 109 -7.83 -25.67 10.50
N ALA A 110 -8.12 -26.69 11.31
CA ALA A 110 -9.23 -26.64 12.27
C ALA A 110 -9.06 -25.48 13.25
N VAL A 111 -7.86 -25.30 13.83
CA VAL A 111 -7.58 -24.18 14.74
C VAL A 111 -7.73 -22.82 14.06
N ILE A 112 -7.34 -22.69 12.80
CA ILE A 112 -7.51 -21.45 12.02
C ILE A 112 -9.00 -21.14 11.81
N LEU A 113 -9.80 -22.15 11.45
CA LEU A 113 -11.24 -21.98 11.22
C LEU A 113 -11.99 -21.68 12.52
N ASP A 114 -11.63 -22.34 13.63
CA ASP A 114 -12.17 -22.05 14.95
C ASP A 114 -11.82 -20.62 15.40
N ALA A 115 -10.58 -20.19 15.15
CA ALA A 115 -10.17 -18.81 15.42
C ALA A 115 -10.93 -17.81 14.54
N GLN A 116 -11.16 -18.11 13.26
CA GLN A 116 -11.99 -17.27 12.40
C GLN A 116 -13.42 -17.18 12.94
N ALA A 117 -14.03 -18.30 13.30
CA ALA A 117 -15.39 -18.33 13.83
C ALA A 117 -15.52 -17.57 15.16
N SER A 118 -14.46 -17.58 15.98
CA SER A 118 -14.45 -16.96 17.31
C SER A 118 -14.22 -15.45 17.28
N TYR A 119 -13.30 -14.98 16.43
CA TYR A 119 -12.85 -13.59 16.42
C TYR A 119 -13.37 -12.76 15.25
N ASP A 120 -13.89 -13.42 14.21
CA ASP A 120 -14.39 -12.80 12.97
C ASP A 120 -13.41 -11.78 12.37
N PHE A 121 -12.16 -12.20 12.23
CA PHE A 121 -11.13 -11.33 11.65
C PHE A 121 -11.42 -11.06 10.16
N ASP A 122 -11.09 -9.85 9.71
CA ASP A 122 -11.11 -9.50 8.29
C ASP A 122 -10.19 -10.44 7.50
N ALA A 123 -10.69 -11.02 6.40
CA ALA A 123 -9.93 -11.93 5.54
C ALA A 123 -8.60 -11.33 5.05
N ARG A 124 -8.50 -10.00 4.94
CA ARG A 124 -7.26 -9.28 4.60
C ARG A 124 -6.21 -9.40 5.70
N ALA A 125 -6.60 -9.49 6.97
CA ALA A 125 -5.68 -9.70 8.09
C ALA A 125 -5.02 -11.09 7.99
N TRP A 126 -5.78 -12.13 7.64
CA TRP A 126 -5.23 -13.47 7.37
C TRP A 126 -4.27 -13.47 6.18
N LYS A 127 -4.60 -12.73 5.12
CA LYS A 127 -3.73 -12.55 3.95
C LYS A 127 -2.42 -11.80 4.27
N LEU A 128 -2.32 -11.14 5.43
CA LEU A 128 -1.08 -10.55 5.92
C LEU A 128 -0.15 -11.62 6.52
N VAL A 129 -0.70 -12.57 7.28
CA VAL A 129 0.05 -13.70 7.87
C VAL A 129 0.26 -14.88 6.90
N GLY A 130 -0.17 -14.72 5.64
CA GLY A 130 0.01 -15.73 4.59
C GLY A 130 -1.07 -16.79 4.53
N VAL A 131 -2.16 -16.64 5.29
CA VAL A 131 -3.29 -17.60 5.32
C VAL A 131 -4.44 -17.06 4.47
N ASN A 132 -5.07 -17.93 3.68
CA ASN A 132 -6.27 -17.59 2.92
C ASN A 132 -7.48 -18.37 3.45
N VAL A 133 -8.14 -17.81 4.46
CA VAL A 133 -9.26 -18.46 5.17
C VAL A 133 -10.47 -18.72 4.26
N GLU A 134 -10.71 -17.87 3.27
CA GLU A 134 -11.80 -18.06 2.28
C GLU A 134 -11.62 -19.39 1.52
N ARG A 135 -10.36 -19.78 1.24
CA ARG A 135 -10.06 -21.06 0.57
C ARG A 135 -10.15 -22.26 1.50
N LEU A 136 -9.92 -22.07 2.80
CA LEU A 136 -9.98 -23.12 3.82
C LEU A 136 -11.43 -23.43 4.22
N SER A 137 -12.28 -22.41 4.27
CA SER A 137 -13.70 -22.54 4.62
C SER A 137 -14.58 -22.98 3.45
N ALA A 138 -14.09 -22.90 2.21
CA ALA A 138 -14.85 -23.39 1.07
C ALA A 138 -15.12 -24.89 1.26
N PRO A 139 -16.38 -25.35 1.16
CA PRO A 139 -16.64 -26.79 1.11
C PRO A 139 -15.79 -27.34 -0.01
N ALA A 140 -15.10 -28.46 0.23
CA ALA A 140 -14.24 -29.10 -0.76
C ALA A 140 -15.06 -29.39 -2.02
N ALA A 141 -15.12 -28.42 -2.92
CA ALA A 141 -15.72 -28.55 -4.22
C ALA A 141 -14.89 -29.64 -4.87
N THR A 142 -15.54 -30.78 -5.09
CA THR A 142 -15.06 -31.92 -5.84
C THR A 142 -14.08 -31.46 -6.90
N LYS A 143 -12.84 -31.95 -6.82
CA LYS A 143 -11.77 -31.72 -7.79
C LYS A 143 -12.35 -31.85 -9.21
N ALA A 144 -12.67 -30.71 -9.81
CA ALA A 144 -12.89 -30.57 -11.22
C ALA A 144 -11.75 -29.71 -11.73
N GLU A 145 -10.97 -30.32 -12.60
CA GLU A 145 -9.78 -29.79 -13.23
C GLU A 145 -10.02 -28.37 -13.77
N THR A 146 -9.10 -27.47 -13.44
CA THR A 146 -8.68 -26.43 -14.41
C THR A 146 -7.18 -26.34 -14.38
N GLY A 147 -6.56 -27.35 -15.01
CA GLY A 147 -5.36 -27.08 -15.77
C GLY A 147 -5.72 -26.07 -16.86
N ALA A 148 -5.27 -24.82 -16.68
CA ALA A 148 -5.17 -23.85 -17.76
C ALA A 148 -3.78 -23.24 -17.67
N GLY A 149 -2.78 -24.03 -18.10
CA GLY A 149 -1.54 -23.48 -18.60
C GLY A 149 -1.84 -22.56 -19.78
N GLY A 150 -1.20 -21.39 -19.78
CA GLY A 150 -1.23 -20.45 -20.89
C GLY A 150 -0.01 -19.53 -20.84
N PRO A 151 0.95 -19.64 -21.78
CA PRO A 151 2.28 -19.06 -21.66
C PRO A 151 2.28 -17.59 -22.10
N ARG A 152 2.98 -16.70 -21.38
CA ARG A 152 3.27 -15.34 -21.90
C ARG A 152 4.76 -15.01 -21.90
N ARG A 153 5.37 -15.55 -22.97
CA ARG A 153 6.34 -14.91 -23.87
C ARG A 153 7.51 -14.15 -23.22
N ALA A 154 8.63 -14.87 -23.16
CA ALA A 154 9.95 -14.29 -23.39
C ALA A 154 9.95 -13.49 -24.71
N ARG A 155 10.01 -12.16 -24.62
CA ARG A 155 10.22 -11.30 -25.79
C ARG A 155 11.73 -11.11 -25.97
N LYS A 156 12.34 -12.00 -26.76
CA LYS A 156 13.63 -11.77 -27.41
C LYS A 156 13.52 -10.45 -28.20
N GLN A 157 14.36 -9.46 -27.89
CA GLN A 157 14.74 -8.44 -28.86
C GLN A 157 16.16 -8.76 -29.29
N ALA A 158 16.28 -9.35 -30.48
CA ALA A 158 17.54 -9.51 -31.16
C ALA A 158 17.58 -8.54 -32.35
N ALA A 159 18.68 -7.79 -32.37
CA ALA A 159 19.46 -7.37 -33.53
C ALA A 159 18.85 -6.39 -34.54
N THR A 160 19.49 -5.23 -34.62
CA THR A 160 19.97 -4.73 -35.92
C THR A 160 21.48 -4.51 -35.86
N LYS A 161 22.17 -5.30 -36.68
CA LYS A 161 23.60 -5.20 -37.02
C LYS A 161 23.83 -3.98 -37.94
N LYS A 162 24.96 -3.31 -37.75
CA LYS A 162 25.87 -2.80 -38.80
C LYS A 162 27.21 -2.58 -38.09
N VAL A 163 28.16 -3.51 -38.19
CA VAL A 163 29.14 -3.66 -39.28
C VAL A 163 29.78 -2.31 -39.62
N VAL A 164 31.07 -2.16 -39.32
CA VAL A 164 32.15 -1.89 -40.30
C VAL A 164 33.49 -1.71 -39.55
N SER A 165 34.39 -2.67 -39.78
CA SER A 165 35.86 -2.59 -39.94
C SER A 165 36.71 -1.79 -38.92
N LYS A 166 37.65 -2.45 -38.22
CA LYS A 166 39.07 -2.65 -38.65
C LYS A 166 39.93 -1.41 -38.40
N THR A 167 40.88 -1.50 -37.47
CA THR A 167 42.35 -1.43 -37.73
C THR A 167 43.13 -1.13 -36.44
N ARG A 168 44.26 -1.84 -36.30
CA ARG A 168 45.32 -1.83 -35.28
C ARG A 168 45.74 -0.44 -34.75
N HIS A 169 46.32 -0.41 -33.54
CA HIS A 169 47.72 -0.01 -33.23
C HIS A 169 48.00 -0.30 -31.73
N ARG A 170 48.84 -1.30 -31.41
CA ARG A 170 50.29 -1.21 -31.11
C ARG A 170 50.56 -0.61 -29.71
N ARG A 171 50.80 -1.51 -28.74
CA ARG A 171 51.52 -1.19 -27.49
C ARG A 171 53.00 -0.99 -27.83
N VAL A 172 53.57 0.08 -27.29
CA VAL A 172 54.97 0.20 -26.92
C VAL A 172 54.99 0.20 -25.39
#